data_AF-M0PNF3-F1
#
_entry.id   AF-M0PNF3-F1
#
_cell.length_a   1.000
_cell.length_b   1.000
_cell.length_c   1.000
_cell.angle_alpha   90.00
_cell.angle_beta   90.00
_cell.angle_gamma   90.00
#
_symmetry.space_group_name_H-M   'P 1'
#
loop_
_entity.id
_entity.type
_entity.pdbx_description
1 polymer ?
#
loop_
_entity_poly.entity_id
_entity_poly.type
_entity_poly.pdbx_seq_one_letter_code
_entity_poly.pdbx_strand_id
1 'polypeptide(L)'
;MVCKLPQRVIGELGGPETDRVRTALDEGWATIIDVPSPTDGDAVAASDIAKRTIANETDQPEHEVEKTDAILAGLAIQYVRDRSTAGVIVLTDDKPAKKGIENAVRAQGYTDTIAVHGLEDIIGDDSGDSMRLI
;
A
#
# COMPACT_ATOMS: atom_id res chain seq x y z
N MET A 1 -1.23 -16.96 -5.55
CA MET A 1 -0.67 -15.61 -5.37
C MET A 1 -0.43 -15.43 -3.88
N VAL A 2 0.70 -14.87 -3.44
CA VAL A 2 1.02 -14.68 -2.01
C VAL A 2 1.09 -13.19 -1.72
N CYS A 3 0.37 -12.73 -0.69
CA CYS A 3 0.34 -11.33 -0.27
C CYS A 3 1.75 -10.88 0.15
N LYS A 4 2.14 -9.67 -0.24
CA LYS A 4 3.45 -9.09 0.11
C LYS A 4 3.25 -8.04 1.19
N LEU A 5 3.79 -8.30 2.38
CA LEU A 5 3.69 -7.40 3.52
C LEU A 5 5.03 -6.69 3.72
N PRO A 6 5.08 -5.34 3.64
CA PRO A 6 6.29 -4.60 3.95
C PRO A 6 6.69 -4.82 5.42
N GLN A 7 7.96 -5.08 5.68
CA GLN A 7 8.49 -5.31 7.05
C GLN A 7 8.15 -4.16 8.00
N ARG A 8 8.03 -2.93 7.50
CA ARG A 8 7.68 -1.75 8.28
C ARG A 8 6.26 -1.82 8.84
N VAL A 9 5.29 -2.30 8.06
CA VAL A 9 3.89 -2.50 8.51
C VAL A 9 3.87 -3.45 9.71
N ILE A 10 4.63 -4.54 9.65
CA ILE A 10 4.72 -5.51 10.75
C ILE A 10 5.20 -4.88 12.06
N GLY A 11 6.12 -3.92 11.98
CA GLY A 11 6.65 -3.22 13.15
C GLY A 11 5.70 -2.23 13.81
N GLU A 12 4.63 -1.84 13.12
CA GLU A 12 3.64 -0.85 13.58
C GLU A 12 2.33 -1.51 14.05
N LEU A 13 2.14 -2.81 13.78
CA LEU A 13 0.98 -3.57 14.25
C LEU A 13 0.99 -3.77 15.77
N GLY A 14 -0.19 -3.71 16.36
CA GLY A 14 -0.45 -4.11 17.73
C GLY A 14 -1.78 -4.86 17.83
N GLY A 15 -2.02 -5.54 18.96
CA GLY A 15 -3.32 -6.14 19.24
C GLY A 15 -3.72 -7.29 18.29
N PRO A 16 -5.03 -7.48 18.04
CA PRO A 16 -5.57 -8.57 17.21
C PRO A 16 -5.01 -8.61 15.78
N GLU A 17 -4.60 -7.47 15.23
CA GLU A 17 -4.05 -7.34 13.89
C GLU A 17 -2.74 -8.14 13.75
N THR A 18 -1.90 -8.14 14.79
CA THR A 18 -0.66 -8.92 14.85
C THR A 18 -0.93 -10.42 14.74
N ASP A 19 -1.95 -10.93 15.42
CA ASP A 19 -2.31 -12.36 15.38
C ASP A 19 -2.85 -12.77 13.99
N ARG A 20 -3.65 -11.91 13.35
CA ARG A 20 -4.17 -12.15 12.00
C ARG A 20 -3.06 -12.20 10.97
N VAL A 21 -2.12 -11.25 11.04
CA VAL A 21 -0.95 -11.23 10.15
C VAL A 21 -0.04 -12.43 10.40
N ARG A 22 0.19 -12.80 11.66
CA ARG A 22 0.96 -13.99 11.99
C ARG A 22 0.32 -15.26 11.41
N THR A 23 -1.00 -15.42 11.56
CA THR A 23 -1.74 -16.54 10.98
C THR A 23 -1.57 -16.57 9.46
N ALA A 24 -1.71 -15.44 8.78
CA ALA A 24 -1.52 -15.36 7.33
C ALA A 24 -0.08 -15.70 6.90
N LEU A 25 0.93 -15.39 7.71
CA LEU A 25 2.31 -15.79 7.46
C LEU A 25 2.52 -17.29 7.69
N ASP A 26 2.02 -17.82 8.81
CA ASP A 26 2.14 -19.23 9.19
C ASP A 26 1.42 -20.17 8.19
N GLU A 27 0.28 -19.72 7.64
CA GLU A 27 -0.47 -20.45 6.60
C GLU A 27 0.04 -20.18 5.17
N GLY A 28 1.06 -19.34 5.00
CA GLY A 28 1.67 -19.04 3.71
C GLY A 28 0.82 -18.17 2.77
N TRP A 29 -0.20 -17.50 3.30
CA TRP A 29 -1.03 -16.53 2.56
C TRP A 29 -0.30 -15.21 2.35
N ALA A 30 0.65 -14.89 3.24
CA ALA A 30 1.49 -13.71 3.16
C ALA A 30 2.99 -14.06 3.23
N THR A 31 3.82 -13.14 2.76
CA THR A 31 5.27 -13.16 2.97
C THR A 31 5.78 -11.74 3.18
N ILE A 32 6.81 -11.62 4.01
CA ILE A 32 7.43 -10.34 4.32
C ILE A 32 8.36 -9.93 3.18
N ILE A 33 8.32 -8.66 2.81
CA ILE A 33 9.26 -8.03 1.88
C ILE A 33 9.91 -6.81 2.53
N ASP A 34 11.12 -6.49 2.08
CA ASP A 34 11.81 -5.28 2.49
C ASP A 34 11.11 -4.03 1.96
N VAL A 35 11.30 -2.92 2.67
CA VAL A 35 10.89 -1.58 2.21
C VAL A 35 11.75 -1.13 1.02
N PRO A 36 11.29 -0.15 0.22
CA PRO A 36 12.07 0.38 -0.87
C PRO A 36 13.42 0.93 -0.39
N SER A 37 14.42 0.86 -1.27
CA SER A 37 15.74 1.39 -0.97
C SER A 37 15.65 2.90 -0.71
N PRO A 38 16.22 3.43 0.38
CA PRO A 38 16.21 4.86 0.65
C PRO A 38 17.04 5.68 -0.36
N THR A 39 17.78 5.01 -1.24
CA THR A 39 18.58 5.63 -2.32
C THR A 39 17.93 5.52 -3.70
N ASP A 40 16.76 4.90 -3.80
CA ASP A 40 16.01 4.81 -5.05
C ASP A 40 15.22 6.10 -5.28
N GLY A 41 15.70 6.91 -6.23
CA GLY A 41 15.13 8.23 -6.50
C GLY A 41 13.65 8.20 -6.88
N ASP A 42 13.20 7.20 -7.64
CA ASP A 42 11.80 7.10 -8.05
C ASP A 42 10.91 6.70 -6.88
N ALA A 43 11.39 5.76 -6.06
CA ALA A 43 10.67 5.32 -4.87
C ALA A 43 10.56 6.43 -3.83
N VAL A 44 11.63 7.21 -3.64
CA VAL A 44 11.63 8.39 -2.76
C VAL A 44 10.66 9.44 -3.29
N ALA A 45 10.74 9.80 -4.58
CA ALA A 45 9.84 10.78 -5.17
C ALA A 45 8.37 10.37 -5.08
N ALA A 46 8.06 9.09 -5.31
CA ALA A 46 6.72 8.56 -5.14
C ALA A 46 6.23 8.64 -3.69
N SER A 47 7.10 8.31 -2.73
CA SER A 47 6.79 8.41 -1.31
C SER A 47 6.51 9.86 -0.90
N ASP A 48 7.30 10.83 -1.40
CA ASP A 48 7.10 12.26 -1.14
C ASP A 48 5.79 12.78 -1.74
N ILE A 49 5.42 12.33 -2.95
CA ILE A 49 4.13 12.69 -3.58
C ILE A 49 2.96 12.13 -2.77
N ALA A 50 3.04 10.87 -2.34
CA ALA A 50 2.00 10.25 -1.52
C ALA A 50 1.87 10.99 -0.18
N LYS A 51 2.99 11.24 0.50
CA LYS A 51 3.04 11.97 1.76
C LYS A 51 2.39 13.35 1.69
N ARG A 52 2.72 14.13 0.66
CA ARG A 52 2.11 15.46 0.44
C ARG A 52 0.63 15.38 0.14
N THR A 53 0.22 14.37 -0.63
CA THR A 53 -1.20 14.14 -0.91
C THR A 53 -1.95 13.83 0.38
N ILE A 54 -1.46 12.89 1.19
CA ILE A 54 -2.08 12.50 2.46
C ILE A 54 -2.19 13.70 3.40
N ALA A 55 -1.09 14.46 3.57
CA ALA A 55 -1.07 15.68 4.37
C ALA A 55 -2.19 16.67 3.98
N ASN A 56 -2.37 16.88 2.66
CA ASN A 56 -3.41 17.76 2.15
C ASN A 56 -4.82 17.19 2.36
N GLU A 57 -5.01 15.87 2.24
CA GLU A 57 -6.31 15.22 2.45
C GLU A 57 -6.73 15.19 3.93
N THR A 58 -5.77 15.11 4.85
CA THR A 58 -6.02 15.04 6.29
C THR A 58 -5.94 16.40 6.99
N ASP A 59 -5.60 17.47 6.27
CA ASP A 59 -5.32 18.80 6.82
C ASP A 59 -4.27 18.76 7.95
N GLN A 60 -3.24 17.94 7.76
CA GLN A 60 -2.15 17.76 8.71
C GLN A 60 -0.81 18.17 8.11
N PRO A 61 0.15 18.63 8.93
CA PRO A 61 1.52 18.84 8.48
C PRO A 61 2.14 17.55 7.91
N GLU A 62 2.94 17.66 6.84
CA GLU A 62 3.60 16.49 6.23
C GLU A 62 4.41 15.65 7.26
N HIS A 63 4.99 16.27 8.30
CA HIS A 63 5.78 15.54 9.30
C HIS A 63 4.94 14.71 10.28
N GLU A 64 3.61 14.91 10.30
CA GLU A 64 2.67 14.12 11.09
C GLU A 64 2.08 12.94 10.30
N VAL A 65 2.22 12.94 8.97
CA VAL A 65 1.80 11.83 8.11
C VAL A 65 2.57 10.56 8.47
N GLU A 66 1.83 9.46 8.62
CA GLU A 66 2.42 8.15 8.88
C GLU A 66 3.34 7.73 7.74
N LYS A 67 4.59 7.37 8.09
CA LYS A 67 5.62 7.08 7.10
C LYS A 67 5.27 5.87 6.23
N THR A 68 4.56 4.90 6.80
CA THR A 68 4.25 3.64 6.12
C THR A 68 3.31 3.84 4.96
N ASP A 69 2.29 4.68 5.11
CA ASP A 69 1.36 5.03 4.04
C ASP A 69 2.06 5.65 2.84
N ALA A 70 3.00 6.55 3.10
CA ALA A 70 3.82 7.17 2.05
C ALA A 70 4.76 6.15 1.38
N ILE A 71 5.43 5.31 2.17
CA ILE A 71 6.43 4.34 1.67
C ILE A 71 5.79 3.27 0.77
N LEU A 72 4.51 2.93 0.96
CA LEU A 72 3.80 1.99 0.09
C LEU A 72 3.81 2.40 -1.39
N ALA A 73 3.71 3.71 -1.67
CA ALA A 73 3.78 4.21 -3.05
C ALA A 73 5.16 3.95 -3.68
N GLY A 74 6.23 4.27 -2.94
CA GLY A 74 7.60 4.01 -3.39
C GLY A 74 7.88 2.52 -3.58
N LEU A 75 7.37 1.69 -2.68
CA LEU A 75 7.54 0.25 -2.74
C LEU A 75 6.91 -0.34 -4.00
N ALA A 76 5.67 0.05 -4.33
CA ALA A 76 4.96 -0.48 -5.48
C ALA A 76 5.70 -0.18 -6.79
N ILE A 77 6.21 1.06 -6.94
CA ILE A 77 6.98 1.49 -8.11
C ILE A 77 8.31 0.73 -8.19
N GLN A 78 9.07 0.66 -7.10
CA GLN A 78 10.32 -0.09 -7.08
C GLN A 78 10.07 -1.57 -7.41
N TYR A 79 9.02 -2.16 -6.86
CA TYR A 79 8.72 -3.57 -7.05
C TYR A 79 8.39 -3.91 -8.51
N VAL A 80 7.58 -3.09 -9.18
CA VAL A 80 7.31 -3.25 -10.62
C VAL A 80 8.60 -3.21 -11.43
N ARG A 81 9.45 -2.22 -11.16
CA ARG A 81 10.69 -1.99 -11.92
C ARG A 81 11.72 -3.11 -11.70
N ASP A 82 11.92 -3.53 -10.45
CA ASP A 82 12.97 -4.49 -10.08
C ASP A 82 12.59 -5.93 -10.46
N ARG A 83 11.29 -6.27 -10.47
CA ARG A 83 10.80 -7.65 -10.65
C ARG A 83 10.29 -7.95 -12.06
N SER A 84 10.24 -6.97 -12.97
CA SER A 84 9.65 -7.14 -14.31
C SER A 84 8.27 -7.82 -14.28
N THR A 85 7.45 -7.48 -13.28
CA THR A 85 6.14 -8.09 -13.07
C THR A 85 5.10 -7.52 -14.02
N ALA A 86 4.14 -8.34 -14.44
CA ALA A 86 3.03 -7.92 -15.32
C ALA A 86 2.13 -6.84 -14.69
N GLY A 87 2.14 -6.69 -13.37
CA GLY A 87 1.44 -5.64 -12.64
C GLY A 87 1.50 -5.85 -11.12
N VAL A 88 1.21 -4.80 -10.37
CA VAL A 88 1.11 -4.81 -8.90
C VAL A 88 -0.28 -4.30 -8.51
N ILE A 89 -0.88 -4.96 -7.52
CA ILE A 89 -2.08 -4.48 -6.84
C ILE A 89 -1.66 -4.04 -5.45
N VAL A 90 -1.94 -2.79 -5.10
CA VAL A 90 -1.79 -2.25 -3.75
C VAL A 90 -3.15 -2.25 -3.07
N LEU A 91 -3.22 -2.84 -1.88
CA LEU A 91 -4.43 -2.90 -1.07
C LEU A 91 -4.30 -1.99 0.14
N THR A 92 -5.20 -1.03 0.28
CA THR A 92 -5.32 -0.20 1.49
C THR A 92 -6.73 0.32 1.65
N ASP A 93 -7.29 0.19 2.85
CA ASP A 93 -8.60 0.76 3.18
C ASP A 93 -8.50 2.18 3.77
N ASP A 94 -7.28 2.68 3.97
CA ASP A 94 -7.07 4.08 4.31
C ASP A 94 -7.27 4.95 3.06
N LYS A 95 -8.33 5.78 3.08
CA LYS A 95 -8.75 6.61 1.94
C LYS A 95 -7.69 7.67 1.56
N PRO A 96 -7.14 8.46 2.50
CA PRO A 96 -5.99 9.33 2.21
C PRO A 96 -4.79 8.59 1.62
N ALA A 97 -4.39 7.45 2.18
CA ALA A 97 -3.27 6.66 1.69
C ALA A 97 -3.52 6.13 0.27
N LYS A 98 -4.72 5.59 0.00
CA LYS A 98 -5.15 5.15 -1.35
C LYS A 98 -4.94 6.27 -2.36
N LYS A 99 -5.49 7.45 -2.08
CA LYS A 99 -5.40 8.62 -2.97
C LYS A 99 -3.95 9.10 -3.14
N GLY A 100 -3.15 9.04 -2.07
CA GLY A 100 -1.72 9.35 -2.12
C GLY A 100 -0.96 8.43 -3.05
N ILE A 101 -1.19 7.12 -2.97
CA ILE A 101 -0.57 6.11 -3.81
C ILE A 101 -1.02 6.27 -5.26
N GLU A 102 -2.32 6.45 -5.52
CA GLU A 102 -2.85 6.68 -6.87
C GLU A 102 -2.23 7.92 -7.54
N ASN A 103 -2.07 9.01 -6.79
CA ASN A 103 -1.46 10.23 -7.29
C ASN A 103 0.03 10.02 -7.60
N ALA A 104 0.77 9.32 -6.75
CA ALA A 104 2.17 8.98 -7.00
C ALA A 104 2.33 8.09 -8.24
N VAL A 105 1.50 7.04 -8.36
CA VAL A 105 1.45 6.14 -9.52
C VAL A 105 1.18 6.92 -10.82
N ARG A 106 0.20 7.82 -10.80
CA ARG A 106 -0.14 8.66 -11.97
C ARG A 106 0.99 9.62 -12.32
N ALA A 107 1.55 10.31 -11.33
CA ALA A 107 2.62 11.29 -11.55
C ALA A 107 3.90 10.65 -12.12
N GLN A 108 4.18 9.40 -11.74
CA GLN A 108 5.34 8.64 -12.18
C GLN A 108 5.08 7.80 -13.44
N GLY A 109 3.86 7.81 -14.00
CA GLY A 109 3.52 7.12 -15.25
C GLY A 109 3.31 5.60 -15.13
N TYR A 110 2.92 5.10 -13.96
CA TYR A 110 2.73 3.67 -13.69
C TYR A 110 1.26 3.20 -13.70
N THR A 111 0.31 4.04 -14.16
CA THR A 111 -1.14 3.76 -14.09
C THR A 111 -1.56 2.48 -14.82
N ASP A 112 -0.83 2.05 -15.86
CA ASP A 112 -1.13 0.81 -16.59
C ASP A 112 -0.59 -0.45 -15.89
N THR A 113 0.29 -0.29 -14.90
CA THR A 113 1.02 -1.40 -14.25
C THR A 113 0.70 -1.53 -12.77
N ILE A 114 0.24 -0.46 -12.12
CA ILE A 114 -0.10 -0.45 -10.69
C ILE A 114 -1.57 -0.06 -10.52
N ALA A 115 -2.34 -0.99 -9.98
CA ALA A 115 -3.71 -0.75 -9.52
C ALA A 115 -3.71 -0.56 -7.99
N VAL A 116 -4.57 0.34 -7.52
CA VAL A 116 -4.75 0.59 -6.08
C VAL A 116 -6.22 0.34 -5.75
N HIS A 117 -6.47 -0.53 -4.78
CA HIS A 117 -7.82 -0.92 -4.37
C HIS A 117 -7.98 -0.74 -2.86
N GLY A 118 -9.14 -0.22 -2.47
CA GLY A 118 -9.64 -0.24 -1.10
C GLY A 118 -10.68 -1.32 -0.91
N LEU A 119 -11.24 -1.40 0.30
CA LEU A 119 -12.21 -2.43 0.66
C LEU A 119 -13.45 -2.41 -0.25
N GLU A 120 -13.96 -1.21 -0.53
CA GLU A 120 -15.14 -0.98 -1.38
C GLU A 120 -14.94 -1.51 -2.81
N ASP A 121 -13.71 -1.48 -3.35
CA ASP A 121 -13.42 -1.97 -4.71
C ASP A 121 -13.42 -3.51 -4.79
N ILE A 122 -13.26 -4.19 -3.65
CA ILE A 122 -13.12 -5.65 -3.57
C ILE A 122 -14.41 -6.29 -3.12
N ILE A 123 -15.05 -5.73 -2.08
CA ILE A 123 -16.19 -6.34 -1.40
C ILE A 123 -17.51 -5.63 -1.77
N GLY A 124 -17.45 -4.44 -2.37
CA GLY A 124 -18.60 -3.59 -2.66
C GLY A 124 -19.03 -2.74 -1.45
N ASP A 125 -19.87 -1.73 -1.71
CA ASP A 125 -20.44 -0.79 -0.70
C ASP A 125 -21.67 -1.37 0.01
N ASP A 126 -21.94 -2.68 -0.14
CA ASP A 126 -23.14 -3.27 0.43
C ASP A 126 -22.92 -3.52 1.93
N SER A 127 -23.45 -2.61 2.74
CA SER A 127 -23.52 -2.69 4.20
C SER A 127 -24.30 -3.93 4.69
N GLY A 128 -24.92 -4.68 3.78
CA GLY A 128 -25.65 -5.92 4.07
C GLY A 128 -24.77 -7.16 3.94
N ASP A 129 -24.16 -7.59 5.05
CA ASP A 129 -23.71 -8.94 5.46
C ASP A 129 -23.70 -10.10 4.44
N SER A 130 -23.26 -9.87 3.20
CA SER A 130 -23.19 -10.91 2.17
C SER A 130 -21.94 -10.69 1.33
N MET A 131 -20.79 -11.07 1.91
CA MET A 131 -19.63 -11.40 1.10
C MET A 131 -20.04 -12.50 0.11
N ARG A 132 -20.25 -12.14 -1.15
CA ARG A 132 -20.14 -13.10 -2.25
C ARG A 132 -18.71 -13.05 -2.75
N LEU A 133 -17.89 -14.00 -2.30
CA LEU A 133 -16.65 -14.33 -3.01
C LEU A 133 -17.04 -14.80 -4.41
N ILE A 134 -16.56 -14.07 -5.41
CA ILE A 134 -16.50 -14.49 -6.81
C ILE A 134 -15.27 -15.36 -7.06
#